data_AF-D0L823-F1
#
_entry.id   AF-D0L823-F1
#
_cell.length_a   1.000
_cell.length_b   1.000
_cell.length_c   1.000
_cell.angle_alpha   90.00
_cell.angle_beta   90.00
_cell.angle_gamma   90.00
#
_symmetry.space_group_name_H-M   'P 1'
#
loop_
_entity.id
_entity.type
_entity.pdbx_description
1 polymer ?
#
loop_
_entity_poly.entity_id
_entity_poly.type
_entity_poly.pdbx_seq_one_letter_code
_entity_poly.pdbx_strand_id
1 'polypeptide(L)'
;MRQLDSHRSAVVVAGLCAVTLIVAACGGDDSGESAASQVGSVAAPSGDATSGTVAQSPTGTAPTKVTITGRDDVEVTLSGPLAVKYATATAAQKSSLGKPLTGDRNAGTRESGAVFQQFEGGVIIAKNNTPGTPAYIITSGKIRDAWNTERAPDGTPSITGKNGSPGPLGVPVSDLITEGDHRVVTFEHGEIAEKTTTGEVTVTVNGKVVPSGLN
;
A
#
# COMPACT_ATOMS: atom_id res chain seq x y z
N MET A 1 19.96 -7.69 -49.83
CA MET A 1 18.89 -6.73 -50.17
C MET A 1 17.56 -7.46 -50.21
N ARG A 2 16.75 -7.33 -49.15
CA ARG A 2 15.31 -7.56 -49.15
C ARG A 2 14.73 -6.43 -48.29
N GLN A 3 13.94 -5.60 -48.93
CA GLN A 3 13.27 -4.42 -48.40
C GLN A 3 11.79 -4.77 -48.21
N LEU A 4 11.10 -3.93 -47.42
CA LEU A 4 9.63 -3.79 -47.29
C LEU A 4 9.02 -4.73 -46.21
N ASP A 5 8.15 -4.30 -45.29
CA ASP A 5 7.28 -3.13 -45.24
C ASP A 5 7.04 -2.64 -43.81
N SER A 6 6.85 -1.33 -43.69
CA SER A 6 6.40 -0.62 -42.50
C SER A 6 4.88 -0.53 -42.52
N HIS A 7 4.19 -1.04 -41.50
CA HIS A 7 2.76 -0.77 -41.31
C HIS A 7 2.53 -0.08 -39.97
N ARG A 8 2.33 1.24 -40.08
CA ARG A 8 1.70 2.09 -39.07
C ARG A 8 0.19 1.90 -39.17
N SER A 9 -0.46 1.58 -38.06
CA SER A 9 -1.91 1.71 -37.93
C SER A 9 -2.22 2.54 -36.70
N ALA A 10 -2.52 3.82 -36.94
CA ALA A 10 -3.18 4.71 -36.01
C ALA A 10 -4.69 4.52 -36.16
N VAL A 11 -5.41 4.32 -35.07
CA VAL A 11 -6.86 4.52 -35.03
C VAL A 11 -7.20 5.25 -33.74
N VAL A 12 -7.60 6.50 -33.91
CA VAL A 12 -8.22 7.37 -32.92
C VAL A 12 -9.71 7.06 -32.89
N VAL A 13 -10.29 6.82 -31.72
CA VAL A 13 -11.75 6.88 -31.53
C VAL A 13 -12.06 7.79 -30.34
N ALA A 14 -12.65 8.93 -30.64
CA ALA A 14 -13.30 9.82 -29.70
C ALA A 14 -14.73 9.32 -29.42
N GLY A 15 -15.17 9.38 -28.16
CA GLY A 15 -16.52 8.97 -27.76
C GLY A 15 -16.98 9.72 -26.52
N LEU A 16 -17.57 10.90 -26.77
CA LEU A 16 -18.23 11.78 -25.82
C LEU A 16 -19.63 11.24 -25.47
N CYS A 17 -19.94 10.99 -24.20
CA CYS A 17 -21.32 10.88 -23.70
C CYS A 17 -21.41 11.43 -22.28
N ALA A 18 -22.09 12.57 -22.12
CA ALA A 18 -22.55 13.11 -20.85
C ALA A 18 -24.00 12.65 -20.62
N VAL A 19 -24.31 12.16 -19.42
CA VAL A 19 -25.70 11.99 -18.94
C VAL A 19 -25.78 12.44 -17.49
N THR A 20 -26.51 13.52 -17.27
CA THR A 20 -26.97 14.01 -15.96
C THR A 20 -28.39 13.50 -15.71
N LEU A 21 -28.64 12.93 -14.53
CA LEU A 21 -29.99 12.84 -13.95
C LEU A 21 -29.93 13.10 -12.45
N ILE A 22 -30.64 14.16 -12.05
CA ILE A 22 -30.98 14.52 -10.67
C ILE A 22 -32.30 13.82 -10.34
N VAL A 23 -32.41 13.17 -9.19
CA VAL A 23 -33.70 12.96 -8.52
C VAL A 23 -33.54 13.26 -7.03
N ALA A 24 -34.35 14.21 -6.58
CA ALA A 24 -34.60 14.53 -5.19
C ALA A 24 -35.78 13.68 -4.68
N ALA A 25 -35.72 13.23 -3.42
CA ALA A 25 -36.92 12.92 -2.64
C ALA A 25 -36.61 13.06 -1.14
N CYS A 26 -37.20 14.09 -0.53
CA CYS A 26 -37.30 14.30 0.90
C CYS A 26 -38.49 13.50 1.46
N GLY A 27 -38.37 13.08 2.73
CA GLY A 27 -39.46 13.23 3.69
C GLY A 27 -40.07 11.96 4.29
N GLY A 28 -40.18 11.96 5.62
CA GLY A 28 -41.26 11.29 6.35
C GLY A 28 -40.82 10.40 7.50
N ASP A 29 -40.75 10.98 8.70
CA ASP A 29 -40.68 10.31 10.01
C ASP A 29 -42.11 9.97 10.51
N ASP A 30 -42.20 9.35 11.69
CA ASP A 30 -43.38 8.91 12.46
C ASP A 30 -44.09 7.60 12.04
N SER A 31 -44.59 6.74 12.91
CA SER A 31 -44.48 6.43 14.36
C SER A 31 -45.70 5.54 14.64
N GLY A 32 -45.55 4.57 15.55
CA GLY A 32 -46.67 3.97 16.31
C GLY A 32 -47.32 2.73 15.70
N GLU A 33 -47.12 1.53 16.28
CA GLU A 33 -47.87 0.98 17.45
C GLU A 33 -49.13 0.21 16.99
N SER A 34 -49.57 -0.95 17.48
CA SER A 34 -49.30 -1.85 18.63
C SER A 34 -49.74 -3.28 18.16
N ALA A 35 -49.72 -4.41 18.88
CA ALA A 35 -49.65 -4.75 20.30
C ALA A 35 -49.24 -6.24 20.49
N ALA A 36 -48.73 -6.51 21.70
CA ALA A 36 -48.50 -7.73 22.49
C ALA A 36 -49.37 -8.98 22.21
N SER A 37 -49.04 -10.24 22.55
CA SER A 37 -48.28 -10.87 23.65
C SER A 37 -47.81 -12.27 23.15
N GLN A 38 -46.93 -13.08 23.76
CA GLN A 38 -46.94 -13.58 25.14
C GLN A 38 -45.68 -14.46 25.42
N VAL A 39 -45.43 -14.63 26.71
CA VAL A 39 -44.34 -15.23 27.49
C VAL A 39 -43.91 -16.66 27.14
N GLY A 40 -42.61 -16.97 27.36
CA GLY A 40 -42.09 -18.32 27.61
C GLY A 40 -40.60 -18.34 27.97
N SER A 41 -40.28 -18.35 29.26
CA SER A 41 -38.91 -18.46 29.81
C SER A 41 -38.34 -19.89 29.67
N VAL A 42 -37.03 -20.05 29.39
CA VAL A 42 -36.16 -21.07 30.02
C VAL A 42 -34.66 -20.82 29.74
N ALA A 43 -33.89 -20.78 30.84
CA ALA A 43 -32.54 -21.30 31.11
C ALA A 43 -31.41 -21.31 30.04
N ALA A 44 -30.27 -20.74 30.46
CA ALA A 44 -28.88 -21.05 30.05
C ALA A 44 -28.50 -22.53 30.34
N PRO A 45 -27.36 -23.13 29.87
CA PRO A 45 -26.07 -22.48 29.60
C PRO A 45 -25.22 -23.07 28.43
N SER A 46 -24.00 -22.54 28.34
CA SER A 46 -22.81 -23.15 27.71
C SER A 46 -22.70 -23.02 26.19
N GLY A 47 -21.90 -22.05 25.76
CA GLY A 47 -21.39 -21.95 24.40
C GLY A 47 -20.02 -21.28 24.45
N ASP A 48 -19.00 -22.11 24.26
CA ASP A 48 -17.59 -21.78 24.16
C ASP A 48 -17.38 -20.68 23.09
N ALA A 49 -17.28 -19.43 23.54
CA ALA A 49 -16.86 -18.33 22.70
C ALA A 49 -15.44 -17.98 23.13
N THR A 50 -14.48 -18.58 22.42
CA THR A 50 -13.08 -18.15 22.40
C THR A 50 -13.06 -16.63 22.22
N SER A 51 -12.81 -15.94 23.33
CA SER A 51 -12.52 -14.52 23.36
C SER A 51 -11.21 -14.33 22.60
N GLY A 52 -11.30 -13.89 21.35
CA GLY A 52 -10.17 -13.26 20.68
C GLY A 52 -9.77 -12.05 21.52
N THR A 53 -8.72 -12.22 22.32
CA THR A 53 -8.13 -11.19 23.15
C THR A 53 -7.84 -9.96 22.31
N VAL A 54 -8.71 -8.97 22.43
CA VAL A 54 -8.41 -7.58 22.04
C VAL A 54 -7.52 -7.03 23.14
N ALA A 55 -6.20 -7.09 22.97
CA ALA A 55 -5.30 -6.37 23.84
C ALA A 55 -5.31 -4.88 23.46
N GLN A 56 -5.88 -4.10 24.38
CA GLN A 56 -6.00 -2.64 24.43
C GLN A 56 -4.67 -1.89 24.21
N SER A 57 -4.78 -0.66 23.69
CA SER A 57 -3.82 0.46 23.86
C SER A 57 -4.46 1.51 24.81
N PRO A 58 -3.75 2.57 25.32
CA PRO A 58 -2.33 2.96 25.17
C PRO A 58 -1.65 3.41 26.49
N THR A 59 -0.42 2.95 26.75
CA THR A 59 0.70 3.67 27.43
C THR A 59 1.81 2.64 27.63
N GLY A 60 2.81 2.63 26.75
CA GLY A 60 3.87 1.63 26.86
C GLY A 60 4.68 1.55 25.58
N THR A 61 5.98 1.33 25.75
CA THR A 61 6.99 1.08 24.71
C THR A 61 6.43 0.49 23.43
N ALA A 62 6.77 1.09 22.29
CA ALA A 62 6.34 0.64 20.97
C ALA A 62 6.55 -0.88 20.79
N PRO A 63 5.62 -1.59 20.12
CA PRO A 63 5.67 -3.05 20.07
C PRO A 63 6.91 -3.54 19.32
N THR A 64 7.60 -4.51 19.90
CA THR A 64 8.80 -5.11 19.30
C THR A 64 8.46 -6.23 18.32
N LYS A 65 7.27 -6.83 18.44
CA LYS A 65 6.74 -7.87 17.55
C LYS A 65 5.22 -7.71 17.38
N VAL A 66 4.71 -8.02 16.19
CA VAL A 66 3.28 -8.09 15.89
C VAL A 66 3.03 -9.31 15.00
N THR A 67 2.15 -10.22 15.44
CA THR A 67 1.73 -11.39 14.66
C THR A 67 0.44 -11.09 13.92
N ILE A 68 0.41 -11.41 12.62
CA ILE A 68 -0.72 -11.15 11.73
C ILE A 68 -0.96 -12.39 10.89
N THR A 69 -2.21 -12.76 10.68
CA THR A 69 -2.59 -13.80 9.72
C THR A 69 -2.23 -13.36 8.30
N GLY A 70 -1.31 -14.08 7.68
CA GLY A 70 -0.87 -13.87 6.32
C GLY A 70 -1.77 -14.54 5.29
N ARG A 71 -1.27 -14.56 4.05
CA ARG A 71 -1.89 -15.32 2.97
C ARG A 71 -1.92 -16.81 3.33
N ASP A 72 -2.97 -17.51 2.86
CA ASP A 72 -3.20 -18.94 3.10
C ASP A 72 -3.31 -19.30 4.60
N ASP A 73 -3.74 -18.34 5.42
CA ASP A 73 -3.95 -18.44 6.87
C ASP A 73 -2.70 -18.81 7.68
N VAL A 74 -1.51 -18.58 7.11
CA VAL A 74 -0.23 -18.75 7.78
C VAL A 74 0.13 -17.49 8.55
N GLU A 75 0.47 -17.63 9.83
CA GLU A 75 0.88 -16.50 10.67
C GLU A 75 2.24 -15.92 10.25
N VAL A 76 2.32 -14.59 10.16
CA VAL A 76 3.55 -13.83 9.90
C VAL A 76 3.84 -12.93 11.09
N THR A 77 5.06 -13.01 11.62
CA THR A 77 5.51 -12.15 12.72
C THR A 77 6.36 -11.00 12.19
N LEU A 78 5.82 -9.79 12.25
CA LEU A 78 6.60 -8.56 12.06
C LEU A 78 7.45 -8.31 13.31
N SER A 79 8.66 -7.78 13.13
CA SER A 79 9.58 -7.45 14.23
C SER A 79 10.18 -6.06 14.05
N GLY A 80 10.68 -5.49 15.16
CA GLY A 80 11.46 -4.25 15.16
C GLY A 80 10.70 -3.08 14.53
N PRO A 81 11.35 -2.28 13.66
CA PRO A 81 10.73 -1.15 12.96
C PRO A 81 9.44 -1.50 12.21
N LEU A 82 9.36 -2.71 11.62
CA LEU A 82 8.19 -3.13 10.84
C LEU A 82 6.97 -3.36 11.75
N ALA A 83 7.19 -3.95 12.93
CA ALA A 83 6.16 -4.15 13.94
C ALA A 83 5.61 -2.82 14.45
N VAL A 84 6.51 -1.88 14.79
CA VAL A 84 6.13 -0.53 15.23
C VAL A 84 5.31 0.15 14.16
N LYS A 85 5.78 0.16 12.91
CA LYS A 85 5.08 0.82 11.81
C LYS A 85 3.70 0.22 11.54
N TYR A 86 3.60 -1.11 11.50
CA TYR A 86 2.31 -1.76 11.30
C TYR A 86 1.35 -1.46 12.45
N ALA A 87 1.82 -1.45 13.70
CA ALA A 87 0.98 -1.13 14.85
C ALA A 87 0.39 0.28 14.76
N THR A 88 1.20 1.26 14.36
CA THR A 88 0.78 2.68 14.23
C THR A 88 0.11 3.02 12.89
N ALA A 89 0.11 2.10 11.92
CA ALA A 89 -0.49 2.35 10.61
C ALA A 89 -2.01 2.57 10.73
N THR A 90 -2.53 3.48 9.91
CA THR A 90 -3.96 3.77 9.87
C THR A 90 -4.76 2.57 9.34
N ALA A 91 -6.05 2.50 9.64
CA ALA A 91 -6.92 1.46 9.11
C ALA A 91 -6.92 1.44 7.57
N ALA A 92 -6.90 2.62 6.94
CA ALA A 92 -6.80 2.75 5.49
C ALA A 92 -5.48 2.16 4.95
N GLN A 93 -4.34 2.48 5.58
CA GLN A 93 -3.05 1.92 5.18
C GLN A 93 -3.02 0.39 5.32
N LYS A 94 -3.54 -0.16 6.41
CA LYS A 94 -3.64 -1.62 6.61
C LYS A 94 -4.53 -2.28 5.57
N SER A 95 -5.67 -1.66 5.25
CA SER A 95 -6.58 -2.13 4.22
C SER A 95 -5.95 -2.09 2.83
N SER A 96 -5.20 -1.05 2.50
CA SER A 96 -4.48 -0.96 1.22
C SER A 96 -3.30 -1.92 1.12
N LEU A 97 -2.64 -2.24 2.24
CA LEU A 97 -1.60 -3.26 2.29
C LEU A 97 -2.16 -4.68 2.09
N GLY A 98 -3.32 -4.99 2.71
CA GLY A 98 -3.88 -6.33 2.69
C GLY A 98 -3.10 -7.32 3.56
N LYS A 99 -3.11 -8.60 3.20
CA LYS A 99 -2.43 -9.64 3.97
C LYS A 99 -0.91 -9.65 3.69
N PRO A 100 -0.06 -9.95 4.69
CA PRO A 100 1.36 -10.18 4.44
C PRO A 100 1.56 -11.43 3.57
N LEU A 101 2.51 -11.33 2.64
CA LEU A 101 2.94 -12.45 1.80
C LEU A 101 3.93 -13.33 2.56
N THR A 102 3.82 -14.64 2.37
CA THR A 102 4.61 -15.66 3.07
C THR A 102 5.78 -16.15 2.19
N GLY A 103 6.77 -16.79 2.81
CA GLY A 103 7.95 -17.34 2.13
C GLY A 103 9.16 -16.39 2.08
N ASP A 104 10.35 -16.97 1.94
CA ASP A 104 11.65 -16.31 2.18
C ASP A 104 11.96 -15.11 1.27
N ARG A 105 11.30 -15.02 0.11
CA ARG A 105 11.48 -13.89 -0.82
C ARG A 105 10.65 -12.67 -0.45
N ASN A 106 9.61 -12.86 0.37
CA ASN A 106 8.63 -11.85 0.73
C ASN A 106 8.97 -11.10 2.01
N ALA A 107 9.93 -11.58 2.79
CA ALA A 107 10.41 -10.91 3.99
C ALA A 107 11.91 -11.12 4.16
N GLY A 108 12.58 -10.19 4.84
CA GLY A 108 13.96 -10.40 5.25
C GLY A 108 14.81 -9.14 5.26
N THR A 109 16.12 -9.36 5.31
CA THR A 109 17.14 -8.31 5.32
C THR A 109 17.88 -8.35 3.99
N ARG A 110 18.00 -7.21 3.32
CA ARG A 110 18.80 -7.03 2.10
C ARG A 110 20.28 -6.87 2.46
N GLU A 111 21.16 -7.04 1.48
CA GLU A 111 22.61 -6.78 1.64
C GLU A 111 22.89 -5.34 2.09
N SER A 112 22.04 -4.38 1.71
CA SER A 112 22.10 -2.98 2.16
C SER A 112 21.75 -2.78 3.65
N GLY A 113 21.31 -3.84 4.33
CA GLY A 113 20.77 -3.79 5.70
C GLY A 113 19.27 -3.50 5.77
N ALA A 114 18.64 -3.10 4.66
CA ALA A 114 17.21 -2.80 4.64
C ALA A 114 16.37 -4.03 5.00
N VAL A 115 15.44 -3.85 5.95
CA VAL A 115 14.51 -4.91 6.36
C VAL A 115 13.12 -4.62 5.81
N PHE A 116 12.45 -5.65 5.30
CA PHE A 116 11.16 -5.48 4.65
C PHE A 116 10.24 -6.68 4.87
N GLN A 117 8.94 -6.42 4.72
CA GLN A 117 7.87 -7.40 4.59
C GLN A 117 6.96 -6.96 3.43
N GLN A 118 6.76 -7.84 2.45
CA GLN A 118 5.82 -7.68 1.35
C GLN A 118 4.39 -8.01 1.80
N PHE A 119 3.44 -7.26 1.27
CA PHE A 119 2.02 -7.47 1.43
C PHE A 119 1.38 -7.50 0.04
N GLU A 120 0.16 -8.01 -0.06
CA GLU A 120 -0.58 -8.09 -1.34
C GLU A 120 -0.65 -6.75 -2.06
N GLY A 121 -0.86 -5.68 -1.31
CA GLY A 121 -0.97 -4.31 -1.81
C GLY A 121 0.22 -3.42 -1.47
N GLY A 122 1.40 -3.96 -1.15
CA GLY A 122 2.58 -3.11 -0.93
C GLY A 122 3.73 -3.73 -0.15
N VAL A 123 4.47 -2.89 0.56
CA VAL A 123 5.58 -3.29 1.44
C VAL A 123 5.62 -2.38 2.66
N ILE A 124 6.06 -2.95 3.78
CA ILE A 124 6.63 -2.17 4.88
C ILE A 124 8.13 -2.38 4.86
N ILE A 125 8.89 -1.29 4.83
CA ILE A 125 10.35 -1.34 4.74
C ILE A 125 11.00 -0.31 5.66
N ALA A 126 12.11 -0.69 6.28
CA ALA A 126 12.97 0.19 7.06
C ALA A 126 14.41 0.10 6.55
N LYS A 127 15.19 1.16 6.76
CA LYS A 127 16.60 1.21 6.34
C LYS A 127 17.45 0.13 7.00
N ASN A 128 17.12 -0.25 8.23
CA ASN A 128 17.76 -1.34 8.97
C ASN A 128 16.89 -1.79 10.15
N ASN A 129 17.29 -2.85 10.85
CA ASN A 129 16.55 -3.42 11.98
C ASN A 129 16.86 -2.79 13.36
N THR A 130 17.61 -1.68 13.40
CA THR A 130 17.96 -1.04 14.68
C THR A 130 16.69 -0.46 15.32
N PRO A 131 16.43 -0.73 16.61
CA PRO A 131 15.30 -0.13 17.32
C PRO A 131 15.27 1.39 17.19
N GLY A 132 14.09 1.95 16.94
CA GLY A 132 13.91 3.39 16.71
C GLY A 132 14.14 3.84 15.26
N THR A 133 14.65 2.99 14.37
CA THR A 133 14.68 3.29 12.93
C THR A 133 13.24 3.38 12.41
N PRO A 134 12.87 4.42 11.66
CA PRO A 134 11.54 4.51 11.08
C PRO A 134 11.38 3.50 9.95
N ALA A 135 10.17 2.96 9.82
CA ALA A 135 9.75 2.16 8.67
C ALA A 135 8.58 2.85 7.96
N TYR A 136 8.44 2.58 6.66
CA TYR A 136 7.50 3.27 5.79
C TYR A 136 6.68 2.28 4.97
N ILE A 137 5.46 2.69 4.64
CA ILE A 137 4.50 1.92 3.86
C ILE A 137 4.48 2.46 2.44
N ILE A 138 4.88 1.61 1.48
CA ILE A 138 4.74 1.89 0.05
C ILE A 138 3.68 0.96 -0.52
N THR A 139 2.49 1.51 -0.79
CA THR A 139 1.38 0.77 -1.40
C THR A 139 1.62 0.53 -2.89
N SER A 140 0.99 -0.50 -3.45
CA SER A 140 0.96 -0.76 -4.89
C SER A 140 0.33 0.40 -5.67
N GLY A 141 0.71 0.52 -6.94
CA GLY A 141 0.34 1.63 -7.81
C GLY A 141 1.56 2.23 -8.50
N LYS A 142 1.35 3.26 -9.32
CA LYS A 142 2.38 3.77 -10.24
C LYS A 142 3.66 4.22 -9.55
N ILE A 143 3.56 4.80 -8.34
CA ILE A 143 4.74 5.18 -7.55
C ILE A 143 5.62 3.96 -7.23
N ARG A 144 5.01 2.86 -6.77
CA ARG A 144 5.72 1.62 -6.47
C ARG A 144 6.25 0.96 -7.74
N ASP A 145 5.50 1.01 -8.82
CA ASP A 145 5.92 0.48 -10.12
C ASP A 145 7.15 1.23 -10.65
N ALA A 146 7.16 2.56 -10.54
CA ALA A 146 8.29 3.41 -10.91
C ALA A 146 9.52 3.19 -10.00
N TRP A 147 9.30 2.91 -8.71
CA TRP A 147 10.38 2.55 -7.78
C TRP A 147 10.96 1.15 -8.09
N ASN A 148 10.11 0.22 -8.53
CA ASN A 148 10.49 -1.14 -8.93
C ASN A 148 11.03 -1.24 -10.37
N THR A 149 11.07 -0.13 -11.11
CA THR A 149 11.73 -0.06 -12.41
C THR A 149 13.25 -0.22 -12.23
N GLU A 150 13.86 -1.10 -13.00
CA GLU A 150 15.31 -1.27 -13.03
C GLU A 150 15.97 -0.03 -13.63
N ARG A 151 16.95 0.53 -12.92
CA ARG A 151 17.61 1.78 -13.28
C ARG A 151 19.13 1.67 -13.19
N ALA A 152 19.81 2.35 -14.09
CA ALA A 152 21.23 2.62 -13.99
C ALA A 152 21.53 3.55 -12.81
N PRO A 153 22.80 3.70 -12.39
CA PRO A 153 23.16 4.57 -11.25
C PRO A 153 22.73 6.04 -11.39
N ASP A 154 22.53 6.53 -12.61
CA ASP A 154 22.06 7.89 -12.89
C ASP A 154 20.51 8.03 -12.80
N GLY A 155 19.80 6.94 -12.51
CA GLY A 155 18.33 6.92 -12.41
C GLY A 155 17.61 6.60 -13.72
N THR A 156 18.30 6.51 -14.85
CA THR A 156 17.67 6.18 -16.13
C THR A 156 17.24 4.70 -16.16
N PRO A 157 16.06 4.36 -16.73
CA PRO A 157 15.65 2.96 -16.87
C PRO A 157 16.68 2.12 -17.64
N SER A 158 17.02 0.94 -17.12
CA SER A 158 18.00 0.02 -17.71
C SER A 158 17.73 -1.43 -17.30
N ILE A 159 17.71 -2.33 -18.27
CA ILE A 159 17.48 -3.79 -18.08
C ILE A 159 18.60 -4.52 -17.30
N THR A 160 19.73 -3.86 -17.08
CA THR A 160 20.84 -4.38 -16.26
C THR A 160 20.97 -3.63 -14.93
N GLY A 161 20.01 -2.75 -14.66
CA GLY A 161 20.00 -1.86 -13.51
C GLY A 161 19.62 -2.55 -12.19
N LYS A 162 19.44 -1.72 -11.18
CA LYS A 162 18.89 -2.10 -9.88
C LYS A 162 17.56 -1.38 -9.66
N ASN A 163 16.68 -1.97 -8.87
CA ASN A 163 15.36 -1.41 -8.54
C ASN A 163 15.11 -1.46 -7.03
N GLY A 164 14.00 -0.88 -6.60
CA GLY A 164 13.58 -0.89 -5.19
C GLY A 164 14.64 -0.28 -4.28
N SER A 165 14.77 -0.81 -3.07
CA SER A 165 15.74 -0.30 -2.08
C SER A 165 17.22 -0.47 -2.44
N PRO A 166 17.65 -1.48 -3.23
CA PRO A 166 19.00 -1.50 -3.81
C PRO A 166 19.21 -0.56 -5.00
N GLY A 167 18.14 0.02 -5.54
CA GLY A 167 18.17 0.90 -6.70
C GLY A 167 18.66 2.31 -6.37
N PRO A 168 18.80 3.17 -7.40
CA PRO A 168 19.36 4.52 -7.25
C PRO A 168 18.49 5.49 -6.45
N LEU A 169 17.21 5.16 -6.18
CA LEU A 169 16.35 5.91 -5.27
C LEU A 169 16.60 5.57 -3.80
N GLY A 170 16.99 4.32 -3.50
CA GLY A 170 17.20 3.84 -2.15
C GLY A 170 15.91 3.47 -1.40
N VAL A 171 16.01 3.42 -0.07
CA VAL A 171 14.90 3.12 0.84
C VAL A 171 13.97 4.34 0.94
N PRO A 172 12.64 4.18 1.08
CA PRO A 172 11.75 5.30 1.36
C PRO A 172 12.08 5.96 2.71
N VAL A 173 11.86 7.27 2.76
CA VAL A 173 11.97 8.11 3.98
C VAL A 173 10.65 8.82 4.33
N SER A 174 9.58 8.51 3.60
CA SER A 174 8.21 8.92 3.91
C SER A 174 7.23 7.79 3.56
N ASP A 175 6.03 7.85 4.14
CA ASP A 175 4.89 7.14 3.55
C ASP A 175 4.43 7.85 2.27
N LEU A 176 3.44 7.26 1.60
CA LEU A 176 2.65 7.95 0.58
C LEU A 176 1.88 9.12 1.21
N ILE A 177 2.21 10.34 0.77
CA ILE A 177 1.48 11.56 1.10
C ILE A 177 0.55 11.89 -0.07
N THR A 178 -0.69 12.28 0.22
CA THR A 178 -1.66 12.72 -0.80
C THR A 178 -2.10 14.15 -0.49
N GLU A 179 -1.89 15.06 -1.43
CA GLU A 179 -2.27 16.47 -1.34
C GLU A 179 -3.02 16.86 -2.63
N GLY A 180 -4.33 17.04 -2.52
CA GLY A 180 -5.18 17.29 -3.69
C GLY A 180 -5.08 16.15 -4.71
N ASP A 181 -4.69 16.49 -5.94
CA ASP A 181 -4.46 15.55 -7.04
C ASP A 181 -3.00 15.07 -7.15
N HIS A 182 -2.17 15.30 -6.13
CA HIS A 182 -0.78 14.88 -6.11
C HIS A 182 -0.54 13.82 -5.03
N ARG A 183 0.21 12.80 -5.40
CA ARG A 183 0.70 11.74 -4.51
C ARG A 183 2.21 11.74 -4.55
N VAL A 184 2.88 11.69 -3.40
CA VAL A 184 4.35 11.70 -3.35
C VAL A 184 4.89 10.72 -2.33
N VAL A 185 6.04 10.14 -2.65
CA VAL A 185 6.90 9.40 -1.73
C VAL A 185 8.32 9.90 -1.90
N THR A 186 8.98 10.22 -0.78
CA THR A 186 10.40 10.57 -0.75
C THR A 186 11.23 9.34 -0.40
N PHE A 187 12.39 9.23 -1.03
CA PHE A 187 13.39 8.18 -0.85
C PHE A 187 14.74 8.81 -0.46
N GLU A 188 15.69 7.99 -0.02
CA GLU A 188 17.03 8.46 0.41
C GLU A 188 17.74 9.35 -0.62
N HIS A 189 17.52 9.07 -1.91
CA HIS A 189 18.21 9.73 -3.01
C HIS A 189 17.26 10.34 -4.02
N GLY A 190 16.01 10.63 -3.65
CA GLY A 190 15.05 11.18 -4.60
C GLY A 190 13.61 11.15 -4.13
N GLU A 191 12.70 11.30 -5.09
CA GLU A 191 11.27 11.25 -4.85
C GLU A 191 10.55 10.74 -6.11
N ILE A 192 9.35 10.21 -5.90
CA ILE A 192 8.43 9.89 -6.97
C ILE A 192 7.10 10.57 -6.66
N ALA A 193 6.62 11.36 -7.61
CA ALA A 193 5.33 12.00 -7.56
C ALA A 193 4.41 11.44 -8.65
N GLU A 194 3.14 11.25 -8.34
CA GLU A 194 2.07 10.90 -9.27
C GLU A 194 0.99 11.97 -9.22
N LYS A 195 0.59 12.46 -10.40
CA LYS A 195 -0.60 13.30 -10.55
C LYS A 195 -1.81 12.41 -10.78
N THR A 196 -2.70 12.27 -9.81
CA THR A 196 -3.78 11.26 -9.83
C THR A 196 -4.84 11.53 -10.90
N THR A 197 -4.96 12.76 -11.38
CA THR A 197 -5.92 13.15 -12.43
C THR A 197 -5.46 12.73 -13.83
N THR A 198 -4.16 12.81 -14.11
CA THR A 198 -3.58 12.45 -15.41
C THR A 198 -2.88 11.08 -15.39
N GLY A 199 -2.58 10.58 -14.19
CA GLY A 199 -1.72 9.42 -13.97
C GLY A 199 -0.26 9.67 -14.36
N GLU A 200 0.16 10.92 -14.55
CA GLU A 200 1.55 11.28 -14.86
C GLU A 200 2.44 10.99 -13.66
N VAL A 201 3.62 10.41 -13.91
CA VAL A 201 4.59 10.09 -12.87
C VAL A 201 5.90 10.82 -13.14
N THR A 202 6.33 11.62 -12.17
CA THR A 202 7.63 12.29 -12.15
C THR A 202 8.54 11.55 -11.20
N VAL A 203 9.72 11.16 -11.68
CA VAL A 203 10.76 10.53 -10.87
C VAL A 203 11.96 11.47 -10.81
N THR A 204 12.39 11.79 -9.61
CA THR A 204 13.58 12.61 -9.38
C THR A 204 14.62 11.75 -8.66
N VAL A 205 15.82 11.65 -9.23
CA VAL A 205 16.97 10.96 -8.63
C VAL A 205 18.11 11.94 -8.46
N ASN A 206 18.63 12.09 -7.24
CA ASN A 206 19.68 13.03 -6.88
C ASN A 206 19.43 14.46 -7.40
N GLY A 207 18.17 14.92 -7.29
CA GLY A 207 17.74 16.25 -7.73
C GLY A 207 17.54 16.41 -9.23
N LYS A 208 17.62 15.33 -10.03
CA LYS A 208 17.39 15.36 -11.48
C LYS A 208 16.15 14.56 -11.86
N VAL A 209 15.28 15.16 -12.67
CA VAL A 209 14.13 14.44 -13.25
C VAL A 209 14.64 13.44 -14.28
N VAL A 210 14.20 12.19 -14.16
CA VAL A 210 14.54 11.07 -15.03
C VAL A 210 13.27 10.42 -15.58
N PRO A 211 13.35 9.64 -16.68
CA PRO A 211 12.18 8.92 -17.19
C PRO A 211 11.57 8.00 -16.13
N SER A 212 10.24 8.00 -16.03
CA SER A 212 9.52 7.19 -15.03
C SER A 212 9.72 5.69 -15.25
N GLY A 213 9.96 5.25 -16.49
CA GLY A 213 10.05 3.84 -16.85
C GLY A 213 8.70 3.12 -16.91
N LEU A 214 7.61 3.88 -16.76
CA LEU A 214 6.25 3.39 -16.97
C LEU A 214 5.82 3.70 -18.40
N ASN A 215 5.12 2.76 -19.04
CA ASN A 215 4.54 2.90 -20.38
C ASN A 215 3.03 3.18 -20.29
#